data_AF-A0A428YKL7-F1
#
_entry.id   AF-A0A428YKL7-F1
#
_cell.length_a   1.000
_cell.length_b   1.000
_cell.length_c   1.000
_cell.angle_alpha   90.00
_cell.angle_beta   90.00
_cell.angle_gamma   90.00
#
_symmetry.space_group_name_H-M   'P 1'
#
loop_
_entity.id
_entity.type
_entity.pdbx_description
1 polymer ?
#
loop_
_entity_poly.entity_id
_entity_poly.type
_entity_poly.pdbx_seq_one_letter_code
_entity_poly.pdbx_strand_id
1 'polypeptide(L)'
;MSVPTTPSRRSVLLGGAAALGLTALGSTQASASADKLTDPFTLGVASGDPYHDSVVLWTRLAQNPLADNGLGGMPDRPYLVEWEIATDERFRRTVRRGVELARPQSAHSVHVEVEGLRPGSEYFYRFRTQGHLSEAGRTRTAPAPGITRTDLTMCFASCSHFGAGHFTAYKRLAEDEPGLILHLGDYQYEYAAGANDVRQVLGPETRTLENYRLRHAQYKTDPDLQLAHATAPWLVVWDDHEVCQLTTH
;
A
#
# COMPACT_ATOMS: atom_id res chain seq x y z
N MET A 1 17.93 -68.33 16.86
CA MET A 1 17.65 -69.12 15.65
C MET A 1 16.91 -68.18 14.70
N SER A 2 17.65 -67.45 13.86
CA SER A 2 17.98 -67.82 12.46
C SER A 2 16.72 -67.92 11.59
N VAL A 3 16.45 -67.25 10.46
CA VAL A 3 17.01 -66.23 9.55
C VAL A 3 15.79 -65.89 8.63
N PRO A 4 15.62 -64.68 8.06
CA PRO A 4 14.51 -64.34 7.16
C PRO A 4 14.77 -64.81 5.72
N THR A 5 13.72 -65.05 4.94
CA THR A 5 13.82 -65.22 3.48
C THR A 5 12.69 -64.52 2.74
N THR A 6 13.05 -63.48 1.99
CA THR A 6 12.39 -62.99 0.76
C THR A 6 13.53 -62.76 -0.25
N PRO A 7 13.34 -62.62 -1.58
CA PRO A 7 12.12 -62.67 -2.42
C PRO A 7 12.31 -63.43 -3.77
N SER A 8 11.30 -63.49 -4.65
CA SER A 8 11.54 -63.45 -6.12
C SER A 8 10.28 -63.18 -6.94
N ARG A 9 10.45 -62.44 -8.04
CA ARG A 9 9.47 -61.93 -9.01
C ARG A 9 9.48 -62.78 -10.29
N ARG A 10 8.33 -63.28 -10.77
CA ARG A 10 7.84 -63.23 -12.18
C ARG A 10 6.76 -64.29 -12.50
N SER A 11 5.61 -63.80 -12.98
CA SER A 11 4.66 -64.37 -13.98
C SER A 11 4.07 -65.76 -13.70
N VAL A 12 2.74 -65.96 -13.67
CA VAL A 12 1.80 -66.00 -14.82
C VAL A 12 0.37 -65.83 -14.27
N LEU A 13 -0.38 -64.76 -14.55
CA LEU A 13 -1.39 -64.59 -15.64
C LEU A 13 -2.48 -65.67 -15.72
N LEU A 14 -3.69 -65.36 -15.21
CA LEU A 14 -5.04 -65.90 -15.54
C LEU A 14 -5.94 -65.52 -14.35
N GLY A 15 -7.11 -64.89 -14.42
CA GLY A 15 -7.97 -64.34 -15.44
C GLY A 15 -9.20 -63.82 -14.67
N GLY A 16 -9.80 -62.70 -15.08
CA GLY A 16 -10.97 -62.18 -14.36
C GLY A 16 -11.36 -60.79 -14.82
N ALA A 17 -12.14 -60.73 -15.89
CA ALA A 17 -12.81 -59.51 -16.32
C ALA A 17 -13.91 -59.13 -15.31
N ALA A 18 -13.88 -57.90 -14.81
CA ALA A 18 -15.00 -57.28 -14.12
C ALA A 18 -15.03 -55.77 -14.40
N ALA A 19 -15.90 -55.41 -15.33
CA ALA A 19 -16.80 -54.26 -15.40
C ALA A 19 -16.39 -52.89 -14.80
N LEU A 20 -16.39 -51.89 -15.72
CA LEU A 20 -17.15 -50.63 -15.67
C LEU A 20 -16.88 -49.62 -14.55
N GLY A 21 -16.42 -48.43 -14.96
CA GLY A 21 -16.71 -47.18 -14.24
C GLY A 21 -15.53 -46.23 -14.02
N LEU A 22 -14.79 -45.84 -15.07
CA LEU A 22 -13.99 -44.62 -14.96
C LEU A 22 -14.92 -43.41 -15.09
N THR A 23 -15.36 -42.88 -13.95
CA THR A 23 -15.81 -41.49 -13.87
C THR A 23 -14.60 -40.61 -14.15
N ALA A 24 -14.45 -40.19 -15.40
CA ALA A 24 -13.65 -39.02 -15.73
C ALA A 24 -14.37 -37.80 -15.12
N LEU A 25 -14.09 -37.52 -13.86
CA LEU A 25 -14.28 -36.18 -13.32
C LEU A 25 -13.31 -35.30 -14.09
N GLY A 26 -13.79 -34.77 -15.21
CA GLY A 26 -13.16 -33.66 -15.89
C GLY A 26 -13.06 -32.54 -14.87
N SER A 27 -11.89 -32.42 -14.24
CA SER A 27 -11.49 -31.19 -13.61
C SER A 27 -11.40 -30.19 -14.75
N THR A 28 -12.49 -29.48 -15.01
CA THR A 28 -12.41 -28.18 -15.62
C THR A 28 -11.61 -27.34 -14.63
N GLN A 29 -10.27 -27.40 -14.75
CA GLN A 29 -9.46 -26.25 -14.42
C GLN A 29 -9.95 -25.17 -15.38
N ALA A 30 -11.03 -24.51 -14.98
CA ALA A 30 -11.18 -23.11 -15.28
C ALA A 30 -9.97 -22.48 -14.59
N SER A 31 -8.83 -22.46 -15.30
CA SER A 31 -7.89 -21.38 -15.15
C SER A 31 -8.71 -20.14 -15.54
N ALA A 32 -9.47 -19.61 -14.57
CA ALA A 32 -9.75 -18.20 -14.54
C ALA A 32 -8.37 -17.60 -14.70
N SER A 33 -8.09 -17.02 -15.87
CA SER A 33 -6.97 -16.12 -16.02
C SER A 33 -7.20 -15.11 -14.92
N ALA A 34 -6.52 -15.28 -13.79
CA ALA A 34 -6.54 -14.30 -12.74
C ALA A 34 -6.01 -13.05 -13.45
N ASP A 35 -6.91 -12.11 -13.75
CA ASP A 35 -6.58 -10.95 -14.57
C ASP A 35 -5.29 -10.37 -14.02
N LYS A 36 -4.25 -10.46 -14.83
CA LYS A 36 -2.91 -10.08 -14.42
C LYS A 36 -2.97 -8.58 -14.22
N LEU A 37 -2.66 -8.14 -13.01
CA LEU A 37 -2.63 -6.71 -12.72
C LEU A 37 -1.64 -6.01 -13.66
N THR A 38 -1.95 -4.79 -14.09
CA THR A 38 -0.95 -3.77 -14.42
C THR A 38 -0.33 -3.25 -13.13
N ASP A 39 0.67 -2.36 -13.23
CA ASP A 39 1.29 -1.78 -12.03
C ASP A 39 0.21 -1.15 -11.12
N PRO A 40 0.01 -1.68 -9.89
CA PRO A 40 -1.02 -1.20 -9.00
C PRO A 40 -0.51 -0.15 -8.01
N PHE A 41 0.79 0.16 -7.97
CA PHE A 41 1.38 1.07 -6.98
C PHE A 41 1.35 2.54 -7.45
N THR A 42 0.28 2.94 -8.15
CA THR A 42 0.18 4.26 -8.80
C THR A 42 -0.03 5.42 -7.81
N LEU A 43 -0.32 5.13 -6.55
CA LEU A 43 -0.53 6.11 -5.47
C LEU A 43 0.67 6.20 -4.51
N GLY A 44 1.78 5.56 -4.89
CA GLY A 44 3.01 5.50 -4.11
C GLY A 44 2.90 4.69 -2.83
N VAL A 45 3.82 4.98 -1.92
CA VAL A 45 3.95 4.38 -0.61
C VAL A 45 4.04 5.49 0.43
N ALA A 46 3.66 5.20 1.66
CA ALA A 46 3.79 6.13 2.77
C ALA A 46 4.15 5.38 4.06
N SER A 47 4.70 6.12 5.02
CA SER A 47 4.87 5.64 6.39
C SER A 47 4.41 6.70 7.36
N GLY A 48 4.05 6.31 8.57
CA GLY A 48 3.52 7.25 9.56
C GLY A 48 3.47 6.68 10.97
N ASP A 49 2.98 7.51 11.87
CA ASP A 49 2.84 7.22 13.30
C ASP A 49 4.06 6.51 13.91
N PRO A 50 5.28 7.08 13.77
CA PRO A 50 6.49 6.44 14.24
C PRO A 50 6.50 6.40 15.76
N TYR A 51 6.62 5.19 16.32
CA TYR A 51 6.94 4.98 17.71
C TYR A 51 8.42 4.61 17.88
N HIS A 52 8.86 4.43 19.12
CA HIS A 52 10.27 4.16 19.38
C HIS A 52 10.73 2.79 18.88
N ASP A 53 9.83 1.83 18.74
CA ASP A 53 10.13 0.49 18.25
C ASP A 53 9.18 0.05 17.12
N SER A 54 8.34 0.94 16.62
CA SER A 54 7.41 0.64 15.55
C SER A 54 7.16 1.79 14.58
N VAL A 55 6.58 1.45 13.42
CA VAL A 55 6.10 2.41 12.42
C VAL A 55 4.97 1.79 11.61
N VAL A 56 4.05 2.63 11.12
CA VAL A 56 3.03 2.23 10.16
C VAL A 56 3.57 2.35 8.74
N LEU A 57 3.39 1.31 7.91
CA LEU A 57 3.62 1.35 6.47
C LEU A 57 2.30 1.29 5.72
N TRP A 58 2.21 2.05 4.63
CA TRP A 58 0.98 2.21 3.86
C TRP A 58 1.24 2.13 2.35
N THR A 59 0.30 1.52 1.64
CA THR A 59 0.11 1.68 0.20
C THR A 59 -1.34 1.38 -0.17
N ARG A 60 -1.74 1.65 -1.41
CA ARG A 60 -3.06 1.29 -1.95
C ARG A 60 -2.90 0.76 -3.35
N LEU A 61 -3.46 -0.42 -3.61
CA LEU A 61 -3.48 -0.98 -4.96
C LEU A 61 -4.54 -0.26 -5.80
N ALA A 62 -4.12 0.34 -6.91
CA ALA A 62 -4.99 0.98 -7.87
C ALA A 62 -4.35 0.92 -9.27
N GLN A 63 -4.98 0.24 -10.22
CA GLN A 63 -4.53 0.23 -11.64
C GLN A 63 -5.04 1.46 -12.40
N ASN A 64 -6.22 1.95 -12.02
CA ASN A 64 -6.81 3.18 -12.51
C ASN A 64 -7.24 4.02 -11.29
N PRO A 65 -6.31 4.77 -10.67
CA PRO A 65 -6.58 5.50 -9.43
C PRO A 65 -7.72 6.51 -9.54
N LEU A 66 -8.01 7.00 -10.75
CA LEU A 66 -9.03 8.01 -11.03
C LEU A 66 -10.35 7.41 -11.51
N ALA A 67 -10.57 6.11 -11.32
CA ALA A 67 -11.87 5.48 -11.56
C ALA A 67 -12.96 6.14 -10.70
N ASP A 68 -14.08 6.51 -11.33
CA ASP A 68 -15.19 7.25 -10.74
C ASP A 68 -15.88 6.52 -9.57
N ASN A 69 -15.86 5.18 -9.59
CA ASN A 69 -16.34 4.33 -8.50
C ASN A 69 -15.46 4.38 -7.23
N GLY A 70 -14.33 5.09 -7.25
CA GLY A 70 -13.43 5.21 -6.11
C GLY A 70 -12.70 3.92 -5.73
N LEU A 71 -12.77 2.85 -6.54
CA LEU A 71 -12.15 1.54 -6.28
C LEU A 71 -10.80 1.34 -7.01
N GLY A 72 -10.31 2.36 -7.71
CA GLY A 72 -8.95 2.32 -8.28
C GLY A 72 -8.79 1.34 -9.44
N GLY A 73 -9.87 0.90 -10.10
CA GLY A 73 -9.82 -0.08 -11.19
C GLY A 73 -9.34 -1.46 -10.76
N MET A 74 -9.45 -1.80 -9.47
CA MET A 74 -9.12 -3.13 -8.97
C MET A 74 -10.31 -4.10 -9.13
N PRO A 75 -10.08 -5.35 -9.55
CA PRO A 75 -11.12 -6.37 -9.52
C PRO A 75 -11.64 -6.62 -8.09
N ASP A 76 -12.93 -6.93 -7.96
CA ASP A 76 -13.62 -7.15 -6.68
C ASP A 76 -13.26 -8.51 -6.03
N ARG A 77 -12.00 -8.61 -5.59
CA ARG A 77 -11.45 -9.75 -4.85
C ARG A 77 -10.24 -9.29 -4.01
N PRO A 78 -9.86 -10.04 -2.97
CA PRO A 78 -8.68 -9.71 -2.19
C PRO A 78 -7.36 -10.03 -2.93
N TYR A 79 -6.31 -9.28 -2.60
CA TYR A 79 -4.95 -9.48 -3.12
C TYR A 79 -3.95 -9.59 -1.97
N LEU A 80 -3.03 -10.56 -2.06
CA LEU A 80 -1.90 -10.66 -1.14
C LEU A 80 -0.86 -9.60 -1.51
N VAL A 81 -0.43 -8.83 -0.52
CA VAL A 81 0.60 -7.82 -0.65
C VAL A 81 1.70 -8.15 0.34
N GLU A 82 2.84 -8.55 -0.17
CA GLU A 82 4.04 -8.75 0.63
C GLU A 82 4.66 -7.39 0.96
N TRP A 83 5.24 -7.27 2.15
CA TRP A 83 5.95 -6.09 2.58
C TRP A 83 7.29 -6.49 3.20
N GLU A 84 8.29 -5.62 3.04
CA GLU A 84 9.63 -5.80 3.59
C GLU A 84 10.10 -4.48 4.19
N ILE A 85 10.83 -4.53 5.30
CA ILE A 85 11.57 -3.39 5.85
C ILE A 85 13.02 -3.79 6.12
N ALA A 86 13.96 -2.92 5.74
CA ALA A 86 15.38 -3.19 5.70
C ALA A 86 16.20 -2.01 6.23
N THR A 87 17.45 -2.29 6.61
CA THR A 87 18.43 -1.27 7.07
C THR A 87 19.28 -0.68 5.94
N ASP A 88 18.95 -1.01 4.69
CA ASP A 88 19.59 -0.45 3.50
C ASP A 88 18.60 -0.42 2.35
N GLU A 89 18.69 0.63 1.53
CA GLU A 89 17.81 0.89 0.38
C GLU A 89 17.83 -0.22 -0.67
N ARG A 90 18.89 -1.03 -0.71
CA ARG A 90 19.02 -2.18 -1.63
C ARG A 90 18.40 -3.46 -1.08
N PHE A 91 17.77 -3.40 0.11
CA PHE A 91 17.10 -4.52 0.78
C PHE A 91 18.02 -5.73 1.02
N ARG A 92 19.33 -5.54 1.16
CA ARG A 92 20.28 -6.63 1.46
C ARG A 92 20.14 -7.14 2.89
N ARG A 93 19.73 -6.27 3.81
CA ARG A 93 19.54 -6.56 5.24
C ARG A 93 18.09 -6.26 5.65
N THR A 94 17.20 -7.15 5.25
CA THR A 94 15.78 -7.15 5.68
C THR A 94 15.69 -7.51 7.15
N VAL A 95 15.00 -6.68 7.95
CA VAL A 95 14.82 -6.88 9.40
C VAL A 95 13.46 -7.49 9.76
N ARG A 96 12.43 -7.17 8.97
CA ARG A 96 11.08 -7.74 9.05
C ARG A 96 10.49 -7.84 7.65
N ARG A 97 9.57 -8.77 7.49
CA ARG A 97 8.73 -8.93 6.30
C ARG A 97 7.45 -9.64 6.69
N GLY A 98 6.43 -9.48 5.87
CA GLY A 98 5.13 -10.12 6.08
C GLY A 98 4.27 -10.05 4.84
N VAL A 99 3.01 -10.44 5.01
CA VAL A 99 2.01 -10.41 3.96
C VAL A 99 0.71 -9.88 4.53
N GLU A 100 0.12 -8.90 3.87
CA GLU A 100 -1.20 -8.37 4.17
C GLU A 100 -2.21 -8.72 3.07
N LEU A 101 -3.48 -8.71 3.45
CA LEU A 101 -4.59 -8.93 2.51
C LEU A 101 -5.28 -7.60 2.18
N ALA A 102 -5.00 -7.07 0.99
CA ALA A 102 -5.67 -5.89 0.44
C ALA A 102 -7.09 -6.27 0.00
N ARG A 103 -8.11 -5.69 0.64
CA ARG A 103 -9.53 -6.05 0.45
C ARG A 103 -10.31 -4.97 -0.32
N PRO A 104 -11.30 -5.34 -1.16
CA PRO A 104 -12.15 -4.38 -1.87
C PRO A 104 -12.90 -3.40 -0.96
N GLN A 105 -13.32 -3.86 0.23
CA GLN A 105 -14.05 -3.05 1.21
C GLN A 105 -13.26 -1.81 1.65
N SER A 106 -11.93 -1.91 1.66
CA SER A 106 -11.00 -0.82 1.99
C SER A 106 -10.37 -0.20 0.74
N ALA A 107 -10.98 -0.37 -0.43
CA ALA A 107 -10.44 0.04 -1.73
C ALA A 107 -8.98 -0.42 -1.96
N HIS A 108 -8.68 -1.63 -1.48
CA HIS A 108 -7.37 -2.28 -1.55
C HIS A 108 -6.22 -1.50 -0.93
N SER A 109 -6.49 -0.69 0.09
CA SER A 109 -5.45 -0.12 0.96
C SER A 109 -4.81 -1.19 1.84
N VAL A 110 -3.52 -1.04 2.12
CA VAL A 110 -2.72 -1.87 3.01
C VAL A 110 -2.16 -0.98 4.11
N HIS A 111 -2.28 -1.44 5.36
CA HIS A 111 -1.69 -0.82 6.53
C HIS A 111 -0.94 -1.91 7.30
N VAL A 112 0.31 -1.65 7.65
CA VAL A 112 1.17 -2.59 8.38
C VAL A 112 1.76 -1.88 9.58
N GLU A 113 1.49 -2.37 10.78
CA GLU A 113 2.21 -1.96 11.98
C GLU A 113 3.44 -2.86 12.15
N VAL A 114 4.63 -2.29 11.94
CA VAL A 114 5.89 -3.03 12.04
C VAL A 114 6.52 -2.77 13.39
N GLU A 115 6.54 -3.77 14.27
CA GLU A 115 7.11 -3.68 15.61
C GLU A 115 8.53 -4.29 15.74
N GLY A 116 9.16 -4.05 16.89
CA GLY A 116 10.46 -4.60 17.25
C GLY A 116 11.61 -4.02 16.44
N LEU A 117 11.48 -2.76 16.03
CA LEU A 117 12.50 -1.97 15.37
C LEU A 117 13.40 -1.30 16.41
N ARG A 118 14.59 -0.86 15.99
CA ARG A 118 15.49 -0.11 16.86
C ARG A 118 15.01 1.34 16.96
N PRO A 119 15.08 1.98 18.13
CA PRO A 119 14.76 3.40 18.26
C PRO A 119 15.66 4.34 17.48
N GLY A 120 15.10 5.50 17.11
CA GLY A 120 15.78 6.60 16.42
C GLY A 120 16.42 6.24 15.08
N SER A 121 16.05 5.09 14.50
CA SER A 121 16.77 4.45 13.41
C SER A 121 16.04 4.62 12.08
N GLU A 122 16.80 4.86 11.02
CA GLU A 122 16.31 4.90 9.65
C GLU A 122 16.13 3.49 9.08
N TYR A 123 15.08 3.32 8.28
CA TYR A 123 14.74 2.10 7.58
C TYR A 123 14.21 2.40 6.18
N PHE A 124 14.27 1.39 5.31
CA PHE A 124 13.70 1.41 3.97
C PHE A 124 12.64 0.32 3.87
N TYR A 125 11.52 0.59 3.21
CA TYR A 125 10.42 -0.35 3.06
C TYR A 125 9.87 -0.37 1.65
N ARG A 126 9.27 -1.49 1.26
CA ARG A 126 8.62 -1.66 -0.05
C ARG A 126 7.54 -2.73 0.01
N PHE A 127 6.68 -2.73 -1.00
CA PHE A 127 5.58 -3.68 -1.17
C PHE A 127 5.71 -4.45 -2.48
N ARG A 128 5.16 -5.67 -2.51
CA ARG A 128 5.13 -6.53 -3.70
C ARG A 128 3.79 -7.24 -3.83
N THR A 129 3.21 -7.24 -5.03
CA THR A 129 2.03 -8.04 -5.33
C THR A 129 2.04 -8.51 -6.79
N GLN A 130 1.74 -9.79 -7.02
CA GLN A 130 1.68 -10.40 -8.36
C GLN A 130 2.86 -10.07 -9.31
N GLY A 131 4.07 -9.91 -8.75
CA GLY A 131 5.27 -9.58 -9.52
C GLY A 131 5.54 -8.10 -9.74
N HIS A 132 4.61 -7.21 -9.36
CA HIS A 132 4.84 -5.77 -9.28
C HIS A 132 5.51 -5.42 -7.96
N LEU A 133 6.43 -4.47 -8.00
CA LEU A 133 7.18 -3.97 -6.85
C LEU A 133 6.92 -2.47 -6.74
N SER A 134 6.58 -1.99 -5.54
CA SER A 134 6.44 -0.56 -5.31
C SER A 134 7.80 0.14 -5.36
N GLU A 135 7.78 1.47 -5.45
CA GLU A 135 8.94 2.27 -5.05
C GLU A 135 9.34 1.97 -3.59
N ALA A 136 10.62 2.20 -3.28
CA ALA A 136 11.12 2.08 -1.93
C ALA A 136 10.85 3.39 -1.18
N GLY A 137 10.19 3.29 -0.03
CA GLY A 137 10.06 4.40 0.91
C GLY A 137 11.14 4.35 1.99
N ARG A 138 11.49 5.50 2.52
CA ARG A 138 12.32 5.72 3.70
C ARG A 138 11.43 6.07 4.89
N THR A 139 11.79 5.56 6.06
CA THR A 139 11.08 5.84 7.30
C THR A 139 12.05 5.89 8.48
N ARG A 140 11.57 6.34 9.64
CA ARG A 140 12.37 6.48 10.85
C ARG A 140 11.53 6.22 12.09
N THR A 141 12.06 5.44 13.03
CA THR A 141 11.44 5.27 14.36
C THR A 141 11.74 6.47 15.26
N ALA A 142 10.85 6.74 16.21
CA ALA A 142 11.08 7.78 17.21
C ALA A 142 12.28 7.44 18.12
N PRO A 143 12.94 8.43 18.74
CA PRO A 143 13.93 8.18 19.77
C PRO A 143 13.38 7.31 20.92
N ALA A 144 14.27 6.59 21.61
CA ALA A 144 13.88 5.84 22.80
C ALA A 144 13.30 6.77 23.88
N PRO A 145 12.32 6.32 24.68
CA PRO A 145 11.79 7.11 25.78
C PRO A 145 12.90 7.63 26.71
N GLY A 146 12.80 8.90 27.10
CA GLY A 146 13.79 9.55 27.98
C GLY A 146 15.02 10.12 27.27
N ILE A 147 15.19 9.90 25.96
CA ILE A 147 16.21 10.58 25.16
C ILE A 147 15.71 11.98 24.79
N THR A 148 16.41 13.02 25.24
CA THR A 148 16.04 14.44 25.04
C THR A 148 16.98 15.20 24.11
N ARG A 149 18.04 14.56 23.62
CA ARG A 149 19.05 15.17 22.74
C ARG A 149 19.24 14.31 21.49
N THR A 150 18.41 14.56 20.48
CA THR A 150 18.59 14.01 19.13
C THR A 150 18.36 15.12 18.11
N ASP A 151 19.20 15.18 17.09
CA ASP A 151 18.94 16.07 15.96
C ASP A 151 17.74 15.53 15.17
N LEU A 152 16.75 16.40 14.96
CA LEU A 152 15.55 16.11 14.20
C LEU A 152 15.25 17.31 13.28
N THR A 153 15.38 17.09 11.97
CA THR A 153 14.78 17.96 10.97
C THR A 153 13.31 17.57 10.84
N MET A 154 12.41 18.52 11.10
CA MET A 154 10.97 18.35 10.98
C MET A 154 10.43 19.38 10.00
N CYS A 155 9.63 18.93 9.05
CA CYS A 155 8.90 19.80 8.14
C CYS A 155 7.40 19.72 8.46
N PHE A 156 6.66 20.80 8.22
CA PHE A 156 5.21 20.81 8.35
C PHE A 156 4.55 21.39 7.10
N ALA A 157 3.36 20.90 6.78
CA ALA A 157 2.55 21.35 5.63
C ALA A 157 1.06 21.34 5.99
N SER A 158 0.28 22.15 5.28
CA SER A 158 -1.19 22.19 5.32
C SER A 158 -1.73 22.86 4.04
N CYS A 159 -3.05 22.82 3.86
CA CYS A 159 -3.77 23.60 2.83
C CYS A 159 -3.32 23.31 1.39
N SER A 160 -3.39 22.05 1.00
CA SER A 160 -2.84 21.55 -0.26
C SER A 160 -3.85 21.58 -1.42
N HIS A 161 -4.56 22.68 -1.65
CA HIS A 161 -5.61 22.76 -2.67
C HIS A 161 -5.11 22.38 -4.09
N PHE A 162 -5.50 21.20 -4.59
CA PHE A 162 -5.00 20.63 -5.84
C PHE A 162 -5.28 21.52 -7.04
N GLY A 163 -6.47 22.12 -7.11
CA GLY A 163 -6.85 23.02 -8.19
C GLY A 163 -6.04 24.33 -8.22
N ALA A 164 -5.44 24.72 -7.08
CA ALA A 164 -4.79 26.04 -6.94
C ALA A 164 -3.34 26.05 -7.43
N GLY A 165 -2.68 24.89 -7.51
CA GLY A 165 -1.27 24.84 -7.84
C GLY A 165 -0.66 23.45 -8.01
N HIS A 166 0.54 23.43 -8.58
CA HIS A 166 1.41 22.26 -8.55
C HIS A 166 2.08 22.15 -7.18
N PHE A 167 2.37 20.91 -6.80
CA PHE A 167 2.88 20.55 -5.48
C PHE A 167 4.41 20.65 -5.35
N THR A 168 5.02 21.59 -6.07
CA THR A 168 6.47 21.86 -6.04
C THR A 168 7.02 22.06 -4.62
N ALA A 169 6.20 22.56 -3.69
CA ALA A 169 6.56 22.70 -2.28
C ALA A 169 6.90 21.36 -1.62
N TYR A 170 6.16 20.28 -1.94
CA TYR A 170 6.45 18.94 -1.41
C TYR A 170 7.77 18.38 -1.94
N LYS A 171 8.14 18.69 -3.19
CA LYS A 171 9.47 18.37 -3.70
C LYS A 171 10.58 19.06 -2.91
N ARG A 172 10.45 20.37 -2.65
CA ARG A 172 11.43 21.11 -1.84
C ARG A 172 11.50 20.60 -0.40
N LEU A 173 10.35 20.27 0.18
CA LEU A 173 10.26 19.64 1.48
C LEU A 173 11.01 18.29 1.51
N ALA A 174 10.91 17.48 0.45
CA ALA A 174 11.64 16.23 0.36
C ALA A 174 13.17 16.43 0.22
N GLU A 175 13.61 17.50 -0.44
CA GLU A 175 15.03 17.86 -0.59
C GLU A 175 15.72 18.21 0.75
N ASP A 176 14.95 18.61 1.77
CA ASP A 176 15.45 18.86 3.13
C ASP A 176 15.71 17.56 3.93
N GLU A 177 15.41 16.39 3.34
CA GLU A 177 15.56 15.05 3.92
C GLU A 177 15.00 14.93 5.36
N PRO A 178 13.77 15.37 5.64
CA PRO A 178 13.24 15.43 7.00
C PRO A 178 13.21 14.06 7.69
N GLY A 179 13.39 14.06 9.01
CA GLY A 179 13.20 12.87 9.85
C GLY A 179 11.74 12.64 10.23
N LEU A 180 10.88 13.65 10.06
CA LEU A 180 9.46 13.63 10.34
C LEU A 180 8.75 14.72 9.54
N ILE A 181 7.57 14.39 8.98
CA ILE A 181 6.69 15.36 8.33
C ILE A 181 5.39 15.46 9.13
N LEU A 182 4.98 16.68 9.47
CA LEU A 182 3.67 16.96 10.06
C LEU A 182 2.72 17.48 8.98
N HIS A 183 1.52 16.91 8.86
CA HIS A 183 0.45 17.51 8.07
C HIS A 183 -0.65 18.03 8.98
N LEU A 184 -0.91 19.34 8.92
CA LEU A 184 -1.75 20.06 9.88
C LEU A 184 -3.17 20.31 9.35
N GLY A 185 -3.71 19.37 8.56
CA GLY A 185 -5.03 19.48 7.94
C GLY A 185 -5.04 20.06 6.53
N ASP A 186 -6.22 20.06 5.91
CA ASP A 186 -6.48 20.41 4.52
C ASP A 186 -5.57 19.64 3.54
N TYR A 187 -5.34 18.36 3.81
CA TYR A 187 -4.62 17.45 2.91
C TYR A 187 -5.35 17.33 1.58
N GLN A 188 -6.67 17.36 1.61
CA GLN A 188 -7.54 17.44 0.45
C GLN A 188 -8.65 18.48 0.67
N TYR A 189 -9.24 18.92 -0.44
CA TYR A 189 -10.44 19.77 -0.45
C TYR A 189 -11.60 19.00 -1.06
N GLU A 190 -12.82 19.31 -0.66
CA GLU A 190 -14.08 18.67 -1.05
C GLU A 190 -14.67 19.21 -2.36
N TYR A 191 -14.33 20.44 -2.74
CA TYR A 191 -15.03 21.20 -3.78
C TYR A 191 -14.99 20.57 -5.18
N ALA A 192 -16.00 20.86 -6.00
CA ALA A 192 -15.91 20.61 -7.45
C ALA A 192 -14.89 21.57 -8.11
N ALA A 193 -14.53 21.30 -9.37
CA ALA A 193 -13.62 22.16 -10.12
C ALA A 193 -14.09 23.62 -10.18
N GLY A 194 -13.19 24.54 -9.86
CA GLY A 194 -13.39 25.98 -9.96
C GLY A 194 -13.00 26.53 -11.35
N ALA A 195 -13.58 27.66 -11.73
CA ALA A 195 -13.30 28.30 -13.03
C ALA A 195 -11.84 28.78 -13.19
N ASN A 196 -11.15 29.03 -12.09
CA ASN A 196 -9.76 29.53 -12.06
C ASN A 196 -8.75 28.45 -11.64
N ASP A 197 -9.17 27.18 -11.57
CA ASP A 197 -8.25 26.10 -11.23
C ASP A 197 -7.19 25.95 -12.31
N VAL A 198 -5.92 25.92 -11.89
CA VAL A 198 -4.79 25.66 -12.79
C VAL A 198 -4.65 24.17 -13.09
N ARG A 199 -5.24 23.31 -12.27
CA ARG A 199 -5.30 21.85 -12.45
C ARG A 199 -6.74 21.39 -12.35
N GLN A 200 -7.15 20.53 -13.28
CA GLN A 200 -8.50 19.98 -13.27
C GLN A 200 -8.75 19.15 -12.00
N VAL A 201 -9.67 19.60 -11.15
CA VAL A 201 -10.23 18.81 -10.05
C VAL A 201 -11.29 17.85 -10.60
N LEU A 202 -11.28 16.59 -10.14
CA LEU A 202 -12.19 15.56 -10.64
C LEU A 202 -13.36 15.32 -9.69
N GLY A 203 -14.48 14.95 -10.30
CA GLY A 203 -15.71 14.60 -9.60
C GLY A 203 -16.52 15.81 -9.11
N PRO A 204 -17.72 15.55 -8.56
CA PRO A 204 -18.51 16.57 -7.89
C PRO A 204 -17.87 16.95 -6.55
N GLU A 205 -18.54 17.84 -5.81
CA GLU A 205 -18.28 18.02 -4.39
C GLU A 205 -18.32 16.66 -3.65
N THR A 206 -17.35 16.39 -2.79
CA THR A 206 -17.23 15.08 -2.15
C THR A 206 -18.30 14.88 -1.09
N ARG A 207 -19.26 13.99 -1.37
CA ARG A 207 -20.36 13.65 -0.43
C ARG A 207 -20.53 12.15 -0.20
N THR A 208 -20.00 11.33 -1.11
CA THR A 208 -20.06 9.86 -1.02
C THR A 208 -18.66 9.29 -0.78
N LEU A 209 -18.59 8.06 -0.27
CA LEU A 209 -17.31 7.36 -0.05
C LEU A 209 -16.50 7.25 -1.34
N GLU A 210 -17.18 7.02 -2.46
CA GLU A 210 -16.61 6.97 -3.80
C GLU A 210 -15.97 8.31 -4.16
N ASN A 211 -16.65 9.43 -3.90
CA ASN A 211 -16.08 10.75 -4.16
C ASN A 211 -14.86 11.03 -3.29
N TYR A 212 -14.92 10.71 -1.99
CA TYR A 212 -13.77 10.88 -1.09
C TYR A 212 -12.57 10.04 -1.53
N ARG A 213 -12.79 8.79 -1.94
CA ARG A 213 -11.72 7.91 -2.44
C ARG A 213 -11.13 8.37 -3.76
N LEU A 214 -11.96 8.89 -4.68
CA LEU A 214 -11.51 9.48 -5.94
C LEU A 214 -10.68 10.74 -5.67
N ARG A 215 -11.15 11.63 -4.79
CA ARG A 215 -10.46 12.86 -4.44
C ARG A 215 -9.11 12.60 -3.79
N HIS A 216 -9.08 11.71 -2.79
CA HIS A 216 -7.85 11.30 -2.13
C HIS A 216 -6.86 10.66 -3.12
N ALA A 217 -7.36 9.82 -4.04
CA ALA A 217 -6.54 9.23 -5.09
C ALA A 217 -5.97 10.31 -6.03
N GLN A 218 -6.78 11.29 -6.45
CA GLN A 218 -6.34 12.40 -7.30
C GLN A 218 -5.16 13.15 -6.67
N TYR A 219 -5.25 13.51 -5.39
CA TYR A 219 -4.17 14.18 -4.69
C TYR A 219 -2.92 13.30 -4.66
N LYS A 220 -3.06 12.03 -4.30
CA LYS A 220 -1.95 11.07 -4.27
C LYS A 220 -1.42 10.66 -5.64
N THR A 221 -2.00 11.09 -6.77
CA THR A 221 -1.36 10.92 -8.10
C THR A 221 -0.24 11.93 -8.35
N ASP A 222 -0.13 12.98 -7.53
CA ASP A 222 0.91 13.98 -7.69
C ASP A 222 2.30 13.42 -7.32
N PRO A 223 3.28 13.45 -8.24
CA PRO A 223 4.59 12.84 -8.01
C PRO A 223 5.40 13.54 -6.92
N ASP A 224 5.23 14.86 -6.73
CA ASP A 224 5.96 15.59 -5.69
C ASP A 224 5.39 15.24 -4.30
N LEU A 225 4.08 14.99 -4.21
CA LEU A 225 3.46 14.48 -3.00
C LEU A 225 3.87 13.04 -2.71
N GLN A 226 3.89 12.15 -3.72
CA GLN A 226 4.37 10.78 -3.56
C GLN A 226 5.81 10.74 -3.06
N LEU A 227 6.68 11.58 -3.64
CA LEU A 227 8.07 11.73 -3.19
C LEU A 227 8.14 12.12 -1.70
N ALA A 228 7.37 13.12 -1.27
CA ALA A 228 7.35 13.54 0.13
C ALA A 228 6.82 12.44 1.08
N HIS A 229 5.82 11.64 0.66
CA HIS A 229 5.34 10.46 1.41
C HIS A 229 6.40 9.36 1.51
N ALA A 230 7.21 9.18 0.48
CA ALA A 230 8.29 8.20 0.45
C ALA A 230 9.53 8.64 1.24
N THR A 231 9.73 9.93 1.53
CA THR A 231 10.98 10.42 2.14
C THR A 231 11.05 10.30 3.67
N ALA A 232 9.92 10.33 4.39
CA ALA A 232 9.91 10.35 5.85
C ALA A 232 8.58 9.79 6.41
N PRO A 233 8.51 9.42 7.70
CA PRO A 233 7.23 9.15 8.34
C PRO A 233 6.41 10.43 8.49
N TRP A 234 5.09 10.32 8.31
CA TRP A 234 4.12 11.40 8.47
C TRP A 234 3.34 11.25 9.77
N LEU A 235 3.12 12.36 10.48
CA LEU A 235 2.05 12.49 11.46
C LEU A 235 1.00 13.43 10.89
N VAL A 236 -0.22 12.94 10.78
CA VAL A 236 -1.30 13.66 10.11
C VAL A 236 -2.42 13.98 11.09
N VAL A 237 -2.90 15.21 11.03
CA VAL A 237 -4.17 15.62 11.61
C VAL A 237 -5.04 16.17 10.50
N TRP A 238 -6.36 16.09 10.69
CA TRP A 238 -7.34 16.62 9.74
C TRP A 238 -7.81 17.99 10.23
N ASP A 239 -8.25 18.83 9.31
CA ASP A 239 -9.00 20.05 9.58
C ASP A 239 -10.37 19.94 8.88
N ASP A 240 -10.97 21.06 8.50
CA ASP A 240 -12.34 21.11 8.00
C ASP A 240 -12.47 20.54 6.58
N HIS A 241 -11.52 20.80 5.67
CA HIS A 241 -11.63 20.40 4.26
C HIS A 241 -11.43 18.91 3.97
N GLU A 242 -10.97 18.13 4.94
CA GLU A 242 -11.06 16.67 4.88
C GLU A 242 -12.51 16.16 4.89
N VAL A 243 -13.45 17.00 5.33
CA VAL A 243 -14.88 16.72 5.36
C VAL A 243 -15.63 17.84 4.62
N CYS A 244 -16.87 17.58 4.20
CA CYS A 244 -17.70 18.65 3.68
C CYS A 244 -18.05 19.59 4.83
N GLN A 245 -17.73 20.89 4.72
CA GLN A 245 -18.34 21.87 5.62
C GLN A 245 -19.86 21.83 5.43
N LEU A 246 -20.61 21.69 6.53
CA LEU A 246 -22.05 21.92 6.53
C LEU A 246 -22.29 23.43 6.42
N THR A 247 -22.15 23.99 5.23
CA THR A 247 -22.75 25.29 4.92
C THR A 247 -24.25 25.07 4.76
N THR A 248 -25.01 25.30 5.85
CA THR A 248 -26.44 25.57 5.74
C THR A 248 -26.61 26.84 4.90
N HIS A 249 -26.90 26.67 3.61
CA HIS A 249 -27.51 27.70 2.78
C HIS A 249 -29.02 27.71 2.95
#